data_AF-A0AAW8KWE9-F1
#
_entry.id   AF-A0AAW8KWE9-F1
#
_cell.length_a   1.000
_cell.length_b   1.000
_cell.length_c   1.000
_cell.angle_alpha   90.00
_cell.angle_beta   90.00
_cell.angle_gamma   90.00
#
_symmetry.space_group_name_H-M   'P 1'
#
loop_
_entity.id
_entity.type
_entity.pdbx_description
1 polymer ?
#
loop_
_entity_poly.entity_id
_entity_poly.type
_entity_poly.pdbx_seq_one_letter_code
_entity_poly.pdbx_strand_id
1 'polypeptide(L)' 'MEFVFNGFYTLISAVIVLLLGRFLVNRIDFLKRYNIPEPVAGGLVAAVVSLLVHTLWGYSIVF' A
#
# COMPACT_ATOMS: atom_id res chain seq x y z
N MET A 1 2.95 14.87 -13.09
CA MET A 1 4.14 15.28 -12.28
C MET A 1 4.59 14.06 -11.50
N GLU A 2 5.89 13.77 -11.44
CA GLU A 2 6.41 12.55 -10.80
C GLU A 2 6.89 12.86 -9.38
N PHE A 3 6.39 12.11 -8.40
CA PHE A 3 6.89 12.17 -7.03
C PHE A 3 7.85 11.01 -6.82
N VAL A 4 9.14 11.34 -6.72
CA VAL A 4 10.21 10.36 -6.48
C VAL A 4 10.51 10.32 -4.98
N PHE A 5 10.31 9.16 -4.38
CA PHE A 5 10.62 8.92 -2.97
C PHE A 5 12.11 8.58 -2.81
N ASN A 6 12.76 9.20 -1.83
CA ASN A 6 14.09 8.75 -1.41
C ASN A 6 13.96 7.44 -0.63
N GLY A 7 14.97 6.56 -0.68
CA GLY A 7 14.99 5.26 0.00
C GLY A 7 14.58 5.29 1.48
N PHE A 8 14.89 6.37 2.22
CA PHE A 8 14.39 6.50 3.60
C PHE A 8 12.87 6.61 3.68
N TYR A 9 12.24 7.41 2.81
CA TYR A 9 10.78 7.51 2.73
C TYR A 9 10.15 6.25 2.11
N THR A 10 10.84 5.55 1.22
CA THR A 10 10.41 4.25 0.70
C THR A 10 10.35 3.21 1.82
N LEU A 11 11.31 3.18 2.74
CA LEU A 11 11.26 2.29 3.91
C LEU A 11 10.11 2.64 4.86
N ILE A 12 9.93 3.94 5.16
CA ILE A 12 8.82 4.38 6.03
C ILE A 12 7.47 4.01 5.41
N SER A 13 7.29 4.27 4.12
CA SER A 13 6.04 3.91 3.41
C SER A 13 5.83 2.39 3.40
N ALA A 14 6.87 1.59 3.18
CA ALA A 14 6.78 0.13 3.28
C ALA A 14 6.30 -0.35 4.67
N VAL A 15 6.80 0.26 5.74
CA VAL A 15 6.35 -0.05 7.12
C VAL A 15 4.88 0.34 7.32
N ILE A 16 4.47 1.52 6.85
CA ILE A 16 3.07 1.98 6.93
C ILE A 16 2.15 1.01 6.17
N VAL A 17 2.55 0.62 4.96
CA VAL A 17 1.82 -0.33 4.12
C VAL A 17 1.67 -1.69 4.82
N LEU A 18 2.74 -2.19 5.46
CA LEU A 18 2.70 -3.43 6.22
C LEU A 18 1.78 -3.36 7.45
N LEU A 19 1.82 -2.25 8.19
CA LEU A 19 0.92 -2.03 9.34
C LEU A 19 -0.55 -1.94 8.89
N LEU A 20 -0.83 -1.28 7.77
CA LEU A 20 -2.16 -1.23 7.16
C LEU A 20 -2.64 -2.62 6.73
N GLY A 21 -1.76 -3.38 6.07
CA GLY A 21 -2.05 -4.76 5.69
C GLY A 21 -2.39 -5.63 6.90
N ARG A 22 -1.63 -5.50 7.98
CA ARG A 22 -1.90 -6.20 9.25
C ARG A 22 -3.24 -5.80 9.84
N PHE A 23 -3.58 -4.52 9.85
CA PHE A 23 -4.87 -4.05 10.33
C PHE A 23 -6.03 -4.64 9.51
N LEU A 24 -5.92 -4.63 8.17
CA LEU A 24 -6.94 -5.15 7.27
C LEU A 24 -7.11 -6.64 7.37
N VAL A 25 -6.02 -7.41 7.36
CA VAL A 25 -6.06 -8.87 7.53
C VAL A 25 -6.77 -9.19 8.85
N ASN A 26 -6.42 -8.52 9.96
CA ASN A 26 -7.06 -8.75 11.26
C ASN A 26 -8.54 -8.33 11.32
N ARG A 27 -8.97 -7.36 10.51
CA ARG A 27 -10.37 -6.90 10.47
C ARG A 27 -11.25 -7.67 9.49
N ILE A 28 -10.70 -8.16 8.39
CA ILE A 28 -11.48 -8.77 7.30
C ILE A 28 -11.28 -10.29 7.35
N ASP A 29 -12.32 -11.01 7.75
CA ASP A 29 -12.26 -12.47 7.88
C ASP A 29 -12.02 -13.19 6.55
N PHE A 30 -12.39 -12.59 5.41
CA PHE A 30 -12.03 -13.11 4.09
C PHE A 30 -10.50 -13.19 3.91
N LEU A 31 -9.76 -12.11 4.21
CA LEU A 31 -8.30 -12.07 4.07
C LEU A 31 -7.63 -13.11 4.98
N LYS A 32 -8.11 -13.21 6.23
CA LYS A 32 -7.68 -14.25 7.19
C LYS A 32 -7.97 -15.66 6.69
N ARG A 33 -9.19 -15.92 6.20
CA ARG A 33 -9.64 -17.25 5.74
C ARG A 33 -8.82 -17.80 4.59
N TYR A 34 -8.31 -16.93 3.71
CA TYR A 34 -7.45 -17.31 2.60
C TYR A 34 -5.95 -17.21 2.93
N ASN A 35 -5.57 -16.98 4.19
CA ASN A 35 -4.19 -16.78 4.64
C ASN A 35 -3.43 -15.74 3.80
N ILE A 36 -4.10 -14.65 3.41
CA ILE A 36 -3.45 -13.58 2.64
C ILE A 36 -2.41 -12.91 3.55
N PRO A 37 -1.12 -12.89 3.18
CA PRO A 37 -0.09 -12.25 3.97
C PRO A 37 -0.35 -10.75 4.13
N GLU A 38 0.00 -10.19 5.29
CA GLU A 38 -0.12 -8.76 5.57
C GLU A 38 0.59 -7.88 4.53
N PRO A 39 1.81 -8.22 4.04
CA PRO A 39 2.48 -7.44 3.00
C PRO A 39 1.68 -7.36 1.70
N VAL A 40 0.98 -8.45 1.33
CA VAL A 40 0.17 -8.50 0.09
C VAL A 40 -1.08 -7.67 0.23
N ALA A 41 -1.79 -7.80 1.36
CA ALA A 41 -2.98 -6.99 1.64
C ALA A 41 -2.64 -5.48 1.68
N GLY A 42 -1.54 -5.13 2.35
CA GLY A 42 -1.04 -3.75 2.37
C GLY A 42 -0.66 -3.27 0.98
N GLY A 43 0.09 -4.06 0.22
CA GLY A 43 0.52 -3.73 -1.14
C GLY A 43 -0.66 -3.47 -2.08
N LEU A 44 -1.74 -4.25 -1.96
CA LEU A 44 -2.99 -4.04 -2.70
C LEU A 44 -3.62 -2.66 -2.40
N VAL A 45 -3.63 -2.25 -1.13
CA VAL A 45 -4.08 -0.90 -0.75
C VAL A 45 -3.18 0.16 -1.35
N ALA A 46 -1.86 -0.01 -1.25
CA ALA A 46 -0.90 0.94 -1.82
C ALA A 46 -1.08 1.09 -3.34
N ALA A 47 -1.34 -0.02 -4.05
CA ALA A 47 -1.62 -0.01 -5.48
C ALA A 47 -2.91 0.75 -5.81
N VAL A 48 -3.99 0.51 -5.07
CA VAL A 48 -5.26 1.24 -5.26
C VAL A 48 -5.08 2.74 -4.98
N VAL A 49 -4.35 3.10 -3.92
CA VAL A 49 -4.06 4.50 -3.60
C VAL A 49 -3.23 5.14 -4.71
N SER A 50 -2.18 4.47 -5.20
CA SER A 50 -1.35 4.98 -6.30
C SER A 50 -2.18 5.18 -7.58
N LEU A 51 -3.08 4.24 -7.90
CA LEU A 51 -4.00 4.35 -9.03
C LEU A 51 -4.96 5.54 -8.89
N LEU A 52 -5.53 5.75 -7.70
CA LEU A 52 -6.41 6.90 -7.43
C LEU A 52 -5.64 8.21 -7.54
N VAL A 53 -4.41 8.27 -7.03
CA VAL A 53 -3.55 9.46 -7.13
C VAL A 53 -3.24 9.77 -8.60
N HIS A 54 -2.95 8.74 -9.40
CA HIS A 54 -2.68 8.90 -10.82
C HIS A 54 -3.92 9.34 -11.61
N THR A 55 -5.07 8.70 -11.38
CA THR A 55 -6.28 8.98 -12.15
C THR A 55 -6.92 10.32 -11.80
N LEU A 56 -6.86 10.76 -10.54
CA LEU A 56 -7.50 12.01 -10.08
C LEU A 56 -6.62 13.25 -10.27
N TRP A 57 -5.31 13.13 -10.04
CA TRP A 57 -4.39 14.28 -10.09
C TRP A 57 -3.32 14.20 -11.20
N GLY A 58 -3.20 13.08 -11.90
CA GLY A 58 -2.14 12.90 -12.92
C GLY A 58 -0.74 12.79 -12.30
N TYR A 59 -0.65 12.41 -11.03
CA TYR A 59 0.61 12.23 -10.33
C TYR A 59 1.04 10.76 -10.31
N SER A 60 2.30 10.51 -10.64
CA SER A 60 2.89 9.16 -10.59
C SER A 60 3.79 9.06 -9.38
N ILE A 61 3.55 8.06 -8.53
CA ILE A 61 4.37 7.76 -7.36
C ILE A 61 5.45 6.78 -7.81
N VAL A 62 6.71 7.19 -7.68
CA VAL A 62 7.88 6.38 -8.00
C VAL A 62 8.69 6.18 -6.72
N PHE A 63 9.04 4.94 -6.44
CA PHE A 63 9.71 4.51 -5.21
C PHE A 63 11.19 4.20 -5.41
#